data_AF-A0AAE6TSK0-F1
#
_entry.id   AF-A0AAE6TSK0-F1
#
_cell.length_a   1.000
_cell.length_b   1.000
_cell.length_c   1.000
_cell.angle_alpha   90.00
_cell.angle_beta   90.00
_cell.angle_gamma   90.00
#
_symmetry.space_group_name_H-M   'P 1'
#
loop_
_entity.id
_entity.type
_entity.pdbx_description
1 polymer ?
#
loop_
_entity_poly.entity_id
_entity_poly.type
_entity_poly.pdbx_seq_one_letter_code
_entity_poly.pdbx_strand_id
1 'polypeptide(L)'
;MPKKTPLTPRLKDALEESRLAFIEKFGREPGPDDPILFDPDADTPQPMDEDVLTKMMVNAFRQAGLPEELIYAFEKTGYIVTKENQHLIPVEGLFAHNAAVAEYRRQHKKGPKGG
;
A
#
# COMPACT_ATOMS: atom_id res chain seq x y z
N MET A 1 13.26 -10.83 -19.79
CA MET A 1 12.98 -9.43 -20.19
C MET A 1 12.19 -8.77 -19.07
N PRO A 2 12.52 -7.53 -18.64
CA PRO A 2 11.71 -6.84 -17.63
C PRO A 2 10.31 -6.61 -18.17
N LYS A 3 9.28 -6.85 -17.34
CA LYS A 3 7.88 -6.55 -17.71
C LYS A 3 7.75 -5.03 -17.85
N LYS A 4 7.31 -4.57 -19.02
CA LYS A 4 7.02 -3.14 -19.25
C LYS A 4 5.55 -2.89 -18.93
N THR A 5 5.29 -2.00 -17.99
CA THR A 5 3.92 -1.56 -17.67
C THR A 5 3.68 -0.20 -18.35
N PRO A 6 2.61 -0.02 -19.13
CA PRO A 6 2.28 1.27 -19.72
C PRO A 6 2.06 2.32 -18.63
N LEU A 7 2.69 3.50 -18.78
CA LEU A 7 2.40 4.66 -17.92
C LEU A 7 1.07 5.28 -18.38
N THR A 8 0.06 5.23 -17.51
CA THR A 8 -1.19 5.96 -17.75
C THR A 8 -0.96 7.47 -17.57
N PRO A 9 -1.76 8.35 -18.19
CA PRO A 9 -1.63 9.79 -18.00
C PRO A 9 -1.67 10.19 -16.51
N ARG A 10 -2.61 9.62 -15.74
CA ARG A 10 -2.70 9.86 -14.30
C ARG A 10 -1.44 9.46 -13.53
N LEU A 11 -0.83 8.32 -13.90
CA LEU A 11 0.42 7.90 -13.25
C LEU A 11 1.58 8.80 -13.64
N LYS A 12 1.60 9.30 -14.88
CA LYS A 12 2.60 10.28 -15.32
C LYS A 12 2.51 11.57 -14.51
N ASP A 13 1.29 12.08 -14.31
CA ASP A 13 1.08 13.31 -13.53
C ASP A 13 1.53 13.12 -12.08
N ALA A 14 1.17 12.00 -11.45
CA ALA A 14 1.61 11.67 -10.09
C ALA A 14 3.13 11.51 -9.97
N LEU A 15 3.80 10.93 -10.97
CA LEU A 15 5.27 10.82 -10.99
C LEU A 15 5.94 12.18 -11.17
N GLU A 16 5.35 13.09 -11.94
CA GLU A 16 5.86 14.46 -12.09
C GLU A 16 5.70 15.26 -10.79
N GLU A 17 4.55 15.15 -10.11
CA GLU A 17 4.34 15.75 -8.79
C GLU A 17 5.37 15.22 -7.77
N SER A 18 5.58 13.91 -7.75
CA SER A 18 6.59 13.27 -6.90
C SER A 18 8.01 13.76 -7.22
N ARG A 19 8.34 13.95 -8.50
CA ARG A 19 9.64 14.49 -8.94
C ARG A 19 9.82 15.94 -8.48
N LEU A 20 8.80 16.79 -8.63
CA LEU A 20 8.86 18.18 -8.19
C LEU A 20 9.05 18.28 -6.67
N ALA A 21 8.33 17.47 -5.89
CA ALA A 21 8.50 17.39 -4.44
C ALA A 21 9.92 16.93 -4.04
N PHE A 22 10.50 15.99 -4.79
CA PHE A 22 11.89 15.54 -4.58
C PHE A 22 12.88 16.68 -4.81
N ILE A 23 12.73 17.43 -5.91
CA ILE A 23 13.60 18.56 -6.24
C ILE A 23 13.47 19.66 -5.17
N GLU A 24 12.25 19.96 -4.73
CA GLU A 24 12.00 20.93 -3.65
C GLU A 24 12.70 20.53 -2.35
N LYS A 25 12.62 19.24 -1.99
CA LYS A 25 13.22 18.71 -0.76
C LYS A 25 14.75 18.61 -0.80
N PHE A 26 15.33 18.12 -1.90
CA PHE A 26 16.75 17.76 -1.97
C PHE A 26 17.59 18.66 -2.89
N GLY A 27 16.97 19.61 -3.60
CA GLY A 27 17.65 20.59 -4.46
C GLY A 27 18.26 20.00 -5.73
N ARG A 28 17.91 18.77 -6.11
CA ARG A 28 18.42 18.08 -7.30
C ARG A 28 17.37 17.15 -7.92
N GLU A 29 17.58 16.78 -9.18
CA GLU A 29 16.80 15.72 -9.83
C GLU A 29 17.00 14.36 -9.14
N PRO A 30 15.98 13.49 -9.10
CA PRO A 30 16.13 12.10 -8.67
C PRO A 30 16.96 11.31 -9.69
N GLY A 31 17.93 10.56 -9.17
CA GLY A 31 18.72 9.59 -9.91
C GLY A 31 18.01 8.23 -10.03
N PRO A 32 18.60 7.29 -10.77
CA PRO A 32 18.00 5.98 -11.02
C PRO A 32 17.80 5.11 -9.76
N ASP A 33 18.61 5.36 -8.72
CA ASP A 33 18.57 4.61 -7.46
C ASP A 33 17.82 5.37 -6.34
N ASP A 34 17.35 6.59 -6.62
CA ASP A 34 16.58 7.36 -5.64
C ASP A 34 15.15 6.82 -5.52
N PRO A 35 14.58 6.82 -4.30
CA PRO A 35 13.24 6.32 -4.07
C PRO A 35 12.18 7.28 -4.63
N ILE A 36 11.18 6.72 -5.31
CA ILE A 36 9.98 7.46 -5.73
C ILE A 36 9.13 7.82 -4.50
N LEU A 37 8.91 6.85 -3.61
CA LEU A 37 8.27 7.06 -2.31
C LEU A 37 9.34 7.36 -1.26
N PHE A 38 9.85 8.59 -1.28
CA PHE A 38 10.89 9.04 -0.36
C PHE A 38 10.32 9.51 0.98
N ASP A 39 11.16 9.44 2.01
CA ASP A 39 10.89 10.02 3.32
C ASP A 39 11.03 11.56 3.27
N PRO A 40 9.93 12.33 3.45
CA PRO A 40 9.98 13.78 3.37
C PRO A 40 10.71 14.43 4.55
N ASP A 41 10.93 13.72 5.64
CA ASP A 41 11.58 14.24 6.85
C ASP A 41 13.08 13.93 6.87
N ALA A 42 13.57 13.08 5.95
CA ALA A 42 14.98 12.73 5.84
C ALA A 42 15.85 13.85 5.27
N ASP A 43 17.10 13.94 5.73
CA ASP A 43 18.10 14.88 5.17
C ASP A 43 18.66 14.39 3.82
N THR A 44 18.63 13.08 3.58
CA THR A 44 19.09 12.45 2.34
C THR A 44 17.99 11.56 1.75
N PRO A 45 17.92 11.40 0.41
CA PRO A 45 16.94 10.54 -0.22
C PRO A 45 17.01 9.11 0.32
N GLN A 46 15.95 8.70 1.00
CA GLN A 46 15.77 7.36 1.51
C GLN A 46 14.30 6.97 1.39
N PRO A 47 13.99 5.67 1.24
CA PRO A 47 12.60 5.22 1.17
C PRO A 47 11.87 5.60 2.45
N MET A 48 10.57 5.85 2.33
CA MET A 48 9.70 5.97 3.50
C MET A 48 9.76 4.69 4.34
N ASP A 49 9.74 4.84 5.66
CA ASP A 49 9.64 3.73 6.59
C ASP A 49 8.39 2.88 6.32
N GLU A 50 8.54 1.56 6.33
CA GLU A 50 7.47 0.63 5.95
C GLU A 50 6.28 0.69 6.91
N ASP A 51 6.52 0.91 8.22
CA ASP A 51 5.45 1.04 9.20
C ASP A 51 4.70 2.37 9.02
N VAL A 52 5.42 3.45 8.70
CA VAL A 52 4.81 4.75 8.36
C VAL A 52 3.94 4.62 7.11
N LEU A 53 4.47 4.02 6.04
CA LEU A 53 3.73 3.79 4.81
C LEU A 53 2.48 2.92 5.06
N THR A 54 2.63 1.85 5.83
CA THR A 54 1.52 0.96 6.21
C THR A 54 0.42 1.72 6.95
N LYS A 55 0.78 2.53 7.95
CA LYS A 55 -0.18 3.37 8.70
C LYS A 55 -0.88 4.39 7.80
N MET A 56 -0.15 5.02 6.89
CA MET A 56 -0.74 5.94 5.90
C MET A 56 -1.76 5.23 5.02
N MET A 57 -1.44 4.04 4.51
CA MET A 57 -2.34 3.23 3.69
C MET A 57 -3.58 2.80 4.46
N VAL A 58 -3.43 2.32 5.70
CA VAL A 58 -4.56 1.96 6.58
C VAL A 58 -5.48 3.14 6.82
N ASN A 59 -4.95 4.32 7.10
CA ASN A 59 -5.75 5.53 7.27
C ASN A 59 -6.51 5.92 6.00
N ALA A 60 -5.88 5.78 4.82
CA ALA A 60 -6.53 6.01 3.54
C ALA A 60 -7.67 4.98 3.29
N PHE A 61 -7.45 3.71 3.61
CA PHE A 61 -8.48 2.68 3.50
C PHE A 61 -9.69 2.93 4.39
N ARG A 62 -9.46 3.33 5.65
CA ARG A 62 -10.55 3.72 6.57
C ARG A 62 -11.35 4.90 6.05
N GLN A 63 -10.67 5.93 5.55
CA GLN A 63 -11.33 7.10 4.95
C GLN A 63 -12.12 6.75 3.68
N ALA A 64 -11.63 5.80 2.90
CA ALA A 64 -12.33 5.26 1.74
C ALA A 64 -13.47 4.28 2.10
N GLY A 65 -13.68 3.98 3.39
CA GLY A 65 -14.76 3.11 3.85
C GLY A 65 -14.54 1.64 3.53
N LEU A 66 -13.30 1.18 3.40
CA LEU A 66 -13.02 -0.24 3.21
C LEU A 66 -13.44 -1.05 4.46
N PRO A 67 -13.97 -2.26 4.28
CA PRO A 67 -14.28 -3.15 5.39
C PRO A 67 -13.04 -3.46 6.26
N GLU A 68 -13.20 -3.41 7.59
CA GLU A 68 -12.11 -3.64 8.54
C GLU A 68 -11.45 -5.03 8.38
N GLU A 69 -12.18 -6.05 7.91
CA GLU A 69 -11.58 -7.35 7.61
C GLU A 69 -10.54 -7.32 6.50
N LEU A 70 -10.67 -6.40 5.54
CA LEU A 70 -9.72 -6.21 4.44
C LEU A 70 -8.53 -5.37 4.89
N ILE A 71 -8.79 -4.36 5.74
CA ILE A 71 -7.74 -3.57 6.38
C ILE A 71 -6.86 -4.49 7.25
N TYR A 72 -7.47 -5.34 8.07
CA TYR A 72 -6.77 -6.34 8.87
C TYR A 72 -5.94 -7.30 8.02
N ALA A 73 -6.48 -7.77 6.90
CA ALA A 73 -5.77 -8.67 6.01
C ALA A 73 -4.57 -7.98 5.34
N PHE A 74 -4.70 -6.71 4.97
CA PHE A 74 -3.59 -5.89 4.49
C PHE A 74 -2.51 -5.72 5.57
N GLU A 75 -2.88 -5.27 6.79
CA GLU A 75 -1.94 -5.09 7.90
C GLU A 75 -1.16 -6.37 8.23
N LYS A 76 -1.81 -7.53 8.12
CA LYS A 76 -1.20 -8.83 8.43
C LYS A 76 -0.32 -9.40 7.32
N THR A 77 -0.57 -9.04 6.07
CA THR A 77 0.02 -9.75 4.91
C THR A 77 0.71 -8.86 3.89
N GLY A 78 0.50 -7.55 3.93
CA GLY A 78 0.96 -6.58 2.94
C GLY A 78 0.19 -6.62 1.61
N TYR A 79 -0.74 -7.55 1.40
CA TYR A 79 -1.46 -7.68 0.13
C TYR A 79 -2.75 -6.85 0.09
N ILE A 80 -2.91 -6.09 -0.98
CA ILE A 80 -4.17 -5.44 -1.35
C ILE A 80 -4.82 -6.29 -2.43
N VAL A 81 -5.88 -7.02 -2.10
CA VAL A 81 -6.54 -7.95 -3.04
C VAL A 81 -7.84 -7.34 -3.57
N THR A 82 -7.93 -7.17 -4.89
CA THR A 82 -9.12 -6.75 -5.62
C THR A 82 -9.38 -7.67 -6.81
N LYS A 83 -10.56 -7.56 -7.43
CA LYS A 83 -10.88 -8.35 -8.64
C LYS A 83 -9.93 -8.05 -9.78
N GLU A 84 -9.50 -6.79 -9.86
CA GLU A 84 -8.65 -6.23 -10.90
C GLU A 84 -7.19 -6.67 -10.75
N ASN A 85 -6.70 -7.00 -9.55
CA ASN A 85 -5.29 -7.32 -9.34
C ASN A 85 -5.00 -8.72 -8.81
N GLN A 86 -6.00 -9.48 -8.35
CA GLN A 86 -5.80 -10.81 -7.74
C GLN A 86 -4.98 -11.77 -8.61
N HIS A 87 -5.06 -11.63 -9.94
CA HIS A 87 -4.32 -12.45 -10.90
C HIS A 87 -2.82 -12.12 -10.97
N LEU A 88 -2.39 -11.01 -10.36
CA LEU A 88 -0.98 -10.59 -10.25
C LEU A 88 -0.36 -11.01 -8.91
N ILE A 89 -1.17 -11.47 -7.96
CA ILE A 89 -0.75 -11.83 -6.62
C ILE A 89 -0.36 -13.32 -6.61
N PRO A 90 0.80 -13.69 -6.02
CA PRO A 90 1.16 -15.08 -5.81
C PRO A 90 0.06 -15.87 -5.09
N VAL A 91 -0.09 -17.15 -5.40
CA VAL A 91 -1.15 -18.00 -4.84
C VAL A 91 -1.06 -18.04 -3.31
N GLU A 92 0.14 -18.09 -2.77
CA GLU A 92 0.43 -18.07 -1.33
C GLU A 92 -0.03 -16.76 -0.69
N GLY A 93 0.15 -15.63 -1.39
CA GLY A 93 -0.30 -14.32 -0.94
C GLY A 93 -1.82 -14.20 -0.91
N LEU A 94 -2.52 -14.69 -1.94
CA LEU A 94 -3.98 -14.78 -1.95
C LEU A 94 -4.51 -15.67 -0.81
N PHE A 95 -3.85 -16.81 -0.57
CA PHE A 95 -4.22 -17.71 0.52
C PHE A 95 -4.04 -17.05 1.88
N ALA A 96 -2.90 -16.40 2.13
CA ALA A 96 -2.62 -15.68 3.36
C ALA A 96 -3.64 -14.57 3.62
N HIS A 97 -3.94 -13.76 2.60
CA HIS A 97 -4.94 -12.70 2.70
C HIS A 97 -6.33 -13.26 3.05
N ASN A 98 -6.79 -14.29 2.32
CA ASN A 98 -8.09 -14.93 2.59
C ASN A 98 -8.17 -15.57 3.98
N ALA A 99 -7.08 -16.18 4.45
CA ALA A 99 -6.98 -16.71 5.80
C ALA A 99 -7.10 -15.61 6.86
N ALA A 100 -6.45 -14.46 6.66
CA ALA A 100 -6.54 -13.30 7.55
C ALA A 100 -7.95 -12.71 7.61
N VAL A 101 -8.63 -12.56 6.46
CA VAL A 101 -10.04 -12.13 6.41
C VAL A 101 -10.94 -13.10 7.21
N ALA A 102 -10.76 -14.40 7.00
CA ALA A 102 -11.55 -15.42 7.70
C ALA A 102 -11.28 -15.41 9.22
N GLU A 103 -10.04 -15.16 9.62
CA GLU A 103 -9.65 -14.99 11.01
C GLU A 103 -10.33 -13.79 11.67
N TYR A 104 -10.27 -12.61 11.05
CA TYR A 104 -10.94 -11.41 11.55
C TYR A 104 -12.43 -11.68 11.77
N ARG A 105 -13.11 -12.27 10.76
CA ARG A 105 -14.53 -12.61 10.84
C ARG A 105 -14.85 -13.59 11.96
N ARG A 106 -13.97 -14.56 12.28
CA ARG A 106 -14.18 -15.50 13.39
C ARG A 106 -14.07 -14.81 14.75
N GLN A 107 -13.11 -13.89 14.90
CA GLN A 107 -12.92 -13.13 16.14
C GLN A 107 -14.10 -12.18 16.39
N HIS A 108 -14.61 -11.53 15.34
CA HIS A 108 -15.66 -10.52 15.43
C HIS A 108 -17.08 -11.05 15.28
N LYS A 109 -17.28 -12.34 14.94
CA LYS A 109 -18.58 -13.03 15.06
C LYS A 109 -18.92 -13.46 16.50
N LYS A 110 -17.96 -13.41 17.44
CA LYS A 110 -18.15 -13.82 18.84
C LYS A 110 -18.45 -12.62 19.77
N GLY A 111 -19.57 -11.92 19.55
CA GLY A 111 -20.09 -10.94 20.52
C GLY A 111 -21.59 -10.64 20.34
N PRO A 112 -22.34 -10.44 21.45
CA PRO A 112 -22.64 -11.44 22.47
C PRO A 112 -23.80 -12.38 22.02
N LYS A 113 -23.69 -13.68 22.36
CA LYS A 113 -24.89 -14.45 22.68
C LYS A 113 -25.22 -14.15 24.14
N GLY A 114 -26.18 -13.27 24.38
CA GLY A 114 -26.66 -12.95 25.73
C GLY A 114 -28.03 -12.27 25.64
N GLY A 115 -29.06 -12.97 26.13
CA GLY A 115 -30.46 -12.58 26.09
C GLY A 115 -31.32 -13.79 25.76
#